data_AF-A0A925KTH6-F1
#
_entry.id   AF-A0A925KTH6-F1
#
_cell.length_a   1.000
_cell.length_b   1.000
_cell.length_c   1.000
_cell.angle_alpha   90.00
_cell.angle_beta   90.00
_cell.angle_gamma   90.00
#
_symmetry.space_group_name_H-M   'P 1'
#
loop_
_entity.id
_entity.type
_entity.pdbx_description
1 polymer ?
#
loop_
_entity_poly.entity_id
_entity_poly.type
_entity_poly.pdbx_seq_one_letter_code
_entity_poly.pdbx_strand_id
1 'polypeptide(L)'
;MKPAITKCSLIPKSNAFTATFTALIFVLASCGDSDKSSTNTSDTSTTATTDNAKPSDLKPASPKPDWGKDMTDPMTVVIEKLKSYNAPPLTSLSAQEARKQPSPADAAMAVMQEHKIAQPANNVDTTGKDIPVAGGQIHLRIYTPKTGKDAYPVIVYYHGGGWVIADLNTYNASAQGLANQAEAVVVSVAYRQAPEHKFPTAHNDSYAAYEWTVKNAASIKGDPKHIALVGESAGGNLAASVSMMARDKGMQLPIHQVLVYPIAGYDFNTPSYKESDSTKPLSTGLMKWFFEKYLNSPADGKNPMISLVTANLKGLPSTTIIAAEYDPLRSEGEMLSDNLKKADVSTTYKHYKGVTHEFFGMAAIVPEAKEAQGFAVDELKKAFKR
;
A
#
# COMPACT_ATOMS: atom_id res chain seq x y z
N MET A 1 53.44 -46.30 -2.51
CA MET A 1 53.05 -46.94 -1.24
C MET A 1 51.64 -46.48 -0.89
N LYS A 2 50.76 -47.47 -0.70
CA LYS A 2 49.32 -47.45 -0.36
C LYS A 2 49.08 -47.03 1.12
N PRO A 3 47.82 -46.88 1.62
CA PRO A 3 46.56 -46.53 0.93
C PRO A 3 45.60 -45.60 1.74
N ALA A 4 44.49 -45.26 1.08
CA ALA A 4 43.23 -44.72 1.59
C ALA A 4 42.51 -45.61 2.62
N ILE A 5 41.64 -44.99 3.45
CA ILE A 5 40.46 -45.65 4.05
C ILE A 5 39.26 -44.68 4.06
N THR A 6 38.26 -45.08 3.28
CA THR A 6 36.86 -44.66 3.27
C THR A 6 36.12 -45.22 4.50
N LYS A 7 35.18 -44.48 5.10
CA LYS A 7 34.07 -45.09 5.86
C LYS A 7 32.75 -44.35 5.61
N CYS A 8 31.85 -45.08 4.94
CA CYS A 8 30.41 -44.91 4.90
C CYS A 8 29.73 -45.36 6.21
N SER A 9 28.42 -45.09 6.27
CA SER A 9 27.38 -45.66 7.16
C SER A 9 27.12 -44.83 8.42
N LEU A 10 25.89 -44.53 8.86
CA LEU A 10 24.65 -45.31 8.77
C LEU A 10 23.47 -44.39 9.19
N ILE A 11 22.35 -44.47 8.47
CA ILE A 11 21.07 -43.79 8.72
C ILE A 11 20.33 -44.51 9.86
N PRO A 12 19.60 -43.80 10.75
CA PRO A 12 18.42 -44.36 11.40
C PRO A 12 17.12 -43.71 10.87
N LYS A 13 16.28 -44.55 10.23
CA LYS A 13 14.81 -44.45 10.26
C LYS A 13 14.38 -44.67 11.73
N SER A 14 13.27 -44.22 12.30
CA SER A 14 11.92 -43.84 11.89
C SER A 14 11.26 -43.19 13.11
N ASN A 15 10.22 -42.38 12.92
CA ASN A 15 8.93 -42.57 13.60
C ASN A 15 7.91 -41.62 12.98
N ALA A 16 7.10 -42.19 12.09
CA ALA A 16 5.90 -41.58 11.56
C ALA A 16 4.79 -41.70 12.60
N PHE A 17 4.19 -40.57 12.96
CA PHE A 17 2.94 -40.51 13.71
C PHE A 17 1.80 -40.56 12.68
N THR A 18 1.15 -41.71 12.56
CA THR A 18 -0.04 -41.89 11.72
C THR A 18 -1.26 -41.67 12.62
N ALA A 19 -2.00 -40.59 12.39
CA ALA A 19 -3.30 -40.36 13.01
C ALA A 19 -4.39 -40.86 12.05
N THR A 20 -5.04 -41.95 12.45
CA THR A 20 -6.15 -42.60 11.75
C THR A 20 -7.43 -41.75 11.92
N PHE A 21 -7.99 -41.23 10.83
CA PHE A 21 -9.34 -40.65 10.80
C PHE A 21 -10.31 -41.70 10.26
N THR A 22 -11.18 -42.22 11.13
CA THR A 22 -12.25 -43.14 10.79
C THR A 22 -13.40 -42.37 10.16
N ALA A 23 -13.70 -42.64 8.89
CA ALA A 23 -14.91 -42.18 8.22
C ALA A 23 -16.10 -43.07 8.60
N LEU A 24 -17.17 -42.47 9.11
CA LEU A 24 -18.45 -43.16 9.33
C LEU A 24 -19.40 -42.79 8.18
N ILE A 25 -19.64 -43.77 7.31
CA ILE A 25 -20.67 -43.74 6.27
C ILE A 25 -21.96 -44.27 6.90
N PHE A 26 -23.04 -43.49 6.85
CA PHE A 26 -24.40 -43.99 7.04
C PHE A 26 -25.17 -43.79 5.73
N VAL A 27 -25.56 -44.90 5.12
CA VAL A 27 -26.60 -44.99 4.09
C VAL A 27 -27.68 -45.90 4.66
N LEU A 28 -28.95 -45.53 4.42
CA LEU A 28 -30.20 -46.32 4.35
C LEU A 28 -31.34 -45.31 4.64
N ALA A 29 -32.51 -45.31 4.02
CA ALA A 29 -33.08 -45.90 2.83
C ALA A 29 -34.41 -45.15 2.61
N SER A 30 -34.85 -45.03 1.36
CA SER A 30 -36.14 -44.47 0.97
C SER A 30 -37.30 -45.42 1.31
N CYS A 31 -38.42 -44.87 1.77
CA CYS A 31 -39.78 -45.42 1.59
C CYS A 31 -40.75 -44.26 1.38
N GLY A 32 -41.69 -44.43 0.46
CA GLY A 32 -42.52 -43.38 -0.12
C GLY A 32 -43.93 -43.20 0.43
N ASP A 33 -44.46 -42.06 -0.02
CA ASP A 33 -45.81 -41.72 -0.48
C ASP A 33 -47.02 -41.52 0.45
N SER A 34 -47.77 -40.50 0.03
CA SER A 34 -49.20 -40.16 0.22
C SER A 34 -49.70 -39.32 1.41
N ASP A 35 -50.29 -38.18 0.98
CA ASP A 35 -51.53 -37.52 1.41
C ASP A 35 -51.60 -36.50 2.57
N LYS A 36 -51.89 -35.26 2.13
CA LYS A 36 -52.81 -34.23 2.66
C LYS A 36 -52.70 -33.80 4.13
N SER A 37 -52.39 -32.52 4.33
CA SER A 37 -53.36 -31.54 4.87
C SER A 37 -52.77 -30.13 4.90
N SER A 38 -53.56 -29.18 4.40
CA SER A 38 -53.36 -27.74 4.46
C SER A 38 -53.36 -27.22 5.90
N THR A 39 -52.39 -26.39 6.27
CA THR A 39 -52.63 -25.26 7.19
C THR A 39 -51.62 -24.15 6.91
N ASN A 40 -52.15 -22.99 6.52
CA ASN A 40 -51.43 -21.74 6.39
C ASN A 40 -50.86 -21.33 7.75
N THR A 41 -49.54 -21.21 7.83
CA THR A 41 -48.88 -20.34 8.81
C THR A 41 -47.99 -19.39 8.04
N SER A 42 -48.39 -18.12 8.07
CA SER A 42 -47.63 -17.00 7.54
C SER A 42 -46.41 -16.78 8.41
N ASP A 43 -45.28 -17.41 8.06
CA ASP A 43 -43.98 -17.06 8.61
C ASP A 43 -43.61 -15.67 8.08
N THR A 44 -43.86 -14.68 8.92
CA THR A 44 -43.24 -13.36 8.80
C THR A 44 -41.77 -13.53 9.15
N SER A 45 -40.99 -13.97 8.17
CA SER A 45 -39.55 -13.80 8.15
C SER A 45 -39.26 -12.31 8.20
N THR A 46 -39.15 -11.78 9.41
CA THR A 46 -38.49 -10.51 9.67
C THR A 46 -37.01 -10.77 9.47
N THR A 47 -36.56 -10.67 8.22
CA THR A 47 -35.16 -10.39 7.93
C THR A 47 -34.83 -9.07 8.60
N ALA A 48 -34.26 -9.16 9.81
CA ALA A 48 -33.56 -8.04 10.42
C ALA A 48 -32.42 -7.66 9.46
N THR A 49 -32.67 -6.67 8.60
CA THR A 49 -31.61 -5.94 7.93
C THR A 49 -30.82 -5.29 9.05
N THR A 50 -29.66 -5.86 9.39
CA THR A 50 -28.67 -5.15 10.16
C THR A 50 -28.28 -3.94 9.31
N ASP A 51 -28.80 -2.76 9.65
CA ASP A 51 -28.39 -1.50 9.03
C ASP A 51 -26.90 -1.30 9.32
N ASN A 52 -26.06 -1.72 8.38
CA ASN A 52 -24.63 -1.43 8.45
C ASN A 52 -24.47 0.09 8.38
N ALA A 53 -23.73 0.67 9.33
CA ALA A 53 -23.47 2.11 9.34
C ALA A 53 -22.80 2.51 8.02
N LYS A 54 -23.25 3.63 7.43
CA LYS A 54 -22.57 4.17 6.25
C LYS A 54 -21.33 4.95 6.70
N PRO A 55 -20.25 4.95 5.91
CA PRO A 55 -19.05 5.75 6.18
C PRO A 55 -19.33 7.24 6.47
N SER A 56 -20.32 7.82 5.77
CA SER A 56 -20.77 9.21 5.95
C SER A 56 -21.36 9.51 7.33
N ASP A 57 -21.75 8.47 8.06
CA ASP A 57 -22.49 8.59 9.32
C ASP A 57 -21.54 8.56 10.53
N LEU A 58 -20.24 8.34 10.30
CA LEU A 58 -19.21 8.39 11.33
C LEU A 58 -19.12 9.80 11.91
N LYS A 59 -19.20 9.91 13.24
CA LYS A 59 -19.12 11.17 13.98
C LYS A 59 -18.03 11.09 15.06
N PRO A 60 -17.17 12.12 15.19
CA PRO A 60 -16.15 12.15 16.22
C PRO A 60 -16.76 12.22 17.61
N ALA A 61 -16.11 11.59 18.58
CA ALA A 61 -16.52 11.62 19.98
C ALA A 61 -15.99 12.84 20.73
N SER A 62 -14.94 13.48 20.21
CA SER A 62 -14.28 14.66 20.77
C SER A 62 -14.28 15.83 19.77
N PRO A 63 -14.05 17.07 20.24
CA PRO A 63 -13.80 18.19 19.35
C PRO A 63 -12.58 17.93 18.44
N LYS A 64 -12.65 18.43 17.21
CA LYS A 64 -11.54 18.38 16.26
C LYS A 64 -10.31 19.09 16.83
N PRO A 65 -9.09 18.60 16.57
CA PRO A 65 -7.87 19.22 17.08
C PRO A 65 -7.63 20.59 16.44
N ASP A 66 -6.91 21.48 17.14
CA ASP A 66 -6.63 22.84 16.67
C ASP A 66 -5.90 22.89 15.31
N TRP A 67 -5.07 21.89 15.01
CA TRP A 67 -4.36 21.78 13.73
C TRP A 67 -5.24 21.23 12.60
N GLY A 68 -6.45 20.75 12.90
CA GLY A 68 -7.33 20.02 11.98
C GLY A 68 -8.80 20.45 12.08
N LYS A 69 -9.07 21.76 12.21
CA LYS A 69 -10.42 22.29 12.48
C LYS A 69 -11.45 21.94 11.41
N ASP A 70 -11.00 21.87 10.14
CA ASP A 70 -11.85 21.53 9.00
C ASP A 70 -11.69 20.06 8.56
N MET A 71 -11.05 19.22 9.38
CA MET A 71 -10.93 17.78 9.12
C MET A 71 -12.32 17.14 9.02
N THR A 72 -12.52 16.20 8.09
CA THR A 72 -13.82 15.56 7.92
C THR A 72 -14.13 14.66 9.12
N ASP A 73 -15.42 14.46 9.40
CA ASP A 73 -15.83 13.67 10.55
C ASP A 73 -15.28 12.24 10.49
N PRO A 74 -15.36 11.49 9.36
CA PRO A 74 -14.78 10.16 9.27
C PRO A 74 -13.26 10.13 9.49
N MET A 75 -12.54 11.12 8.94
CA MET A 75 -11.09 11.23 9.17
C MET A 75 -10.79 11.52 10.65
N THR A 76 -11.60 12.36 11.30
CA THR A 76 -11.46 12.68 12.73
C THR A 76 -11.65 11.43 13.58
N VAL A 77 -12.65 10.59 13.28
CA VAL A 77 -12.86 9.30 13.98
C VAL A 77 -11.64 8.39 13.89
N VAL A 78 -10.99 8.32 12.72
CA VAL A 78 -9.75 7.53 12.56
C VAL A 78 -8.60 8.10 13.40
N ILE A 79 -8.43 9.41 13.43
CA ILE A 79 -7.38 10.06 14.24
C ILE A 79 -7.65 9.89 15.74
N GLU A 80 -8.90 10.00 16.18
CA GLU A 80 -9.30 9.69 17.56
C GLU A 80 -8.99 8.23 17.91
N LYS A 81 -9.33 7.31 17.00
CA LYS A 81 -9.04 5.89 17.19
C LYS A 81 -7.54 5.62 17.30
N LEU A 82 -6.74 6.19 16.40
CA LEU A 82 -5.29 6.07 16.45
C LEU A 82 -4.72 6.61 17.77
N LYS A 83 -5.22 7.76 18.24
CA LYS A 83 -4.82 8.37 19.51
C LYS A 83 -5.20 7.49 20.72
N SER A 84 -6.33 6.78 20.65
CA SER A 84 -6.82 5.93 21.74
C SER A 84 -5.87 4.78 22.12
N TYR A 85 -4.97 4.37 21.21
CA TYR A 85 -3.96 3.37 21.50
C TYR A 85 -2.87 3.84 22.47
N ASN A 86 -2.76 5.15 22.73
CA ASN A 86 -1.77 5.75 23.62
C ASN A 86 -0.33 5.27 23.32
N ALA A 87 -0.03 5.03 22.04
CA ALA A 87 1.28 4.61 21.59
C ALA A 87 2.31 5.73 21.85
N PRO A 88 3.53 5.40 22.30
CA PRO A 88 4.60 6.38 22.43
C PRO A 88 4.90 7.05 21.08
N PRO A 89 5.30 8.33 21.06
CA PRO A 89 5.70 8.99 19.82
C PRO A 89 6.77 8.19 19.09
N LEU A 90 6.60 7.94 17.79
CA LEU A 90 7.58 7.16 17.03
C LEU A 90 8.99 7.75 17.10
N THR A 91 9.09 9.07 17.23
CA THR A 91 10.36 9.79 17.37
C THR A 91 11.14 9.43 18.64
N SER A 92 10.50 8.85 19.67
CA SER A 92 11.16 8.38 20.88
C SER A 92 11.53 6.90 20.86
N LEU A 93 11.26 6.18 19.76
CA LEU A 93 11.46 4.74 19.64
C LEU A 93 12.65 4.39 18.75
N SER A 94 13.18 3.18 18.93
CA SER A 94 13.97 2.53 17.88
C SER A 94 13.10 2.18 16.68
N ALA A 95 13.69 1.97 15.50
CA ALA A 95 12.94 1.55 14.31
C ALA A 95 12.21 0.22 14.51
N GLN A 96 12.81 -0.73 15.24
CA GLN A 96 12.20 -2.03 15.53
C GLN A 96 10.98 -1.91 16.44
N GLU A 97 10.99 -1.00 17.40
CA GLU A 97 9.84 -0.70 18.25
C GLU A 97 8.77 0.09 17.50
N ALA A 98 9.18 1.04 16.66
CA ALA A 98 8.29 1.85 15.83
C ALA A 98 7.48 0.97 14.86
N ARG A 99 8.09 -0.06 14.25
CA ARG A 99 7.43 -1.05 13.38
C ARG A 99 6.34 -1.86 14.07
N LYS A 100 6.33 -1.92 15.41
CA LYS A 100 5.33 -2.66 16.21
C LYS A 100 4.17 -1.79 16.68
N GLN A 101 4.24 -0.47 16.46
CA GLN A 101 3.20 0.43 16.92
C GLN A 101 1.96 0.37 16.01
N PRO A 102 0.76 0.60 16.57
CA PRO A 102 -0.45 0.71 15.76
C PRO A 102 -0.34 1.80 14.69
N SER A 103 -0.79 1.47 13.49
CA SER A 103 -0.78 2.33 12.32
C SER A 103 -2.15 3.00 12.09
N PRO A 104 -2.23 4.03 11.24
CA PRO A 104 -3.51 4.56 10.76
C PRO A 104 -4.38 3.49 10.08
N ALA A 105 -3.77 2.50 9.42
CA ALA A 105 -4.49 1.37 8.85
C ALA A 105 -5.13 0.49 9.94
N ASP A 106 -4.45 0.24 11.06
CA ASP A 106 -5.02 -0.49 12.20
C ASP A 106 -6.20 0.27 12.83
N ALA A 107 -6.06 1.60 12.97
CA ALA A 107 -7.14 2.45 13.43
C ALA A 107 -8.36 2.39 12.49
N ALA A 108 -8.15 2.48 11.18
CA ALA A 108 -9.21 2.37 10.19
C ALA A 108 -9.92 1.01 10.25
N MET A 109 -9.16 -0.09 10.34
CA MET A 109 -9.74 -1.43 10.49
C MET A 109 -10.55 -1.59 11.78
N ALA A 110 -10.06 -1.04 12.90
CA ALA A 110 -10.77 -1.07 14.17
C ALA A 110 -12.08 -0.26 14.11
N VAL A 111 -12.07 0.93 13.49
CA VAL A 111 -13.30 1.72 13.24
C VAL A 111 -14.29 0.92 12.41
N MET A 112 -13.84 0.26 11.34
CA MET A 112 -14.73 -0.58 10.53
C MET A 112 -15.39 -1.69 11.37
N GLN A 113 -14.61 -2.36 12.22
CA GLN A 113 -15.11 -3.43 13.08
C GLN A 113 -16.11 -2.90 14.11
N GLU A 114 -15.79 -1.81 14.79
CA GLU A 114 -16.62 -1.20 15.85
C GLU A 114 -17.96 -0.69 15.30
N HIS A 115 -17.96 -0.14 14.09
CA HIS A 115 -19.15 0.39 13.43
C HIS A 115 -19.82 -0.60 12.49
N LYS A 116 -19.36 -1.86 12.44
CA LYS A 116 -19.89 -2.92 11.57
C LYS A 116 -19.93 -2.52 10.09
N ILE A 117 -18.92 -1.77 9.66
CA ILE A 117 -18.75 -1.39 8.25
C ILE A 117 -18.18 -2.61 7.50
N ALA A 118 -18.86 -2.99 6.42
CA ALA A 118 -18.49 -4.15 5.64
C ALA A 118 -17.08 -4.01 5.04
N GLN A 119 -16.31 -5.08 5.09
CA GLN A 119 -15.03 -5.16 4.40
C GLN A 119 -15.26 -5.14 2.88
N PRO A 120 -14.42 -4.43 2.10
CA PRO A 120 -14.46 -4.50 0.66
C PRO A 120 -14.34 -5.94 0.15
N ALA A 121 -15.07 -6.27 -0.91
CA ALA A 121 -14.99 -7.60 -1.53
C ALA A 121 -13.58 -7.91 -2.01
N ASN A 122 -13.09 -9.12 -1.71
CA ASN A 122 -11.81 -9.60 -2.17
C ASN A 122 -11.94 -10.33 -3.52
N ASN A 123 -11.82 -9.58 -4.62
CA ASN A 123 -11.95 -10.08 -5.98
C ASN A 123 -10.61 -10.38 -6.67
N VAL A 124 -9.55 -10.59 -5.89
CA VAL A 124 -8.21 -10.93 -6.38
C VAL A 124 -7.70 -12.22 -5.76
N ASP A 125 -6.87 -12.92 -6.51
CA ASP A 125 -5.98 -13.95 -5.98
C ASP A 125 -4.70 -13.29 -5.46
N THR A 126 -4.10 -13.86 -4.41
CA THR A 126 -2.85 -13.34 -3.82
C THR A 126 -1.79 -14.43 -3.83
N THR A 127 -0.64 -14.12 -4.40
CA THR A 127 0.53 -15.01 -4.41
C THR A 127 1.78 -14.27 -3.94
N GLY A 128 2.77 -15.02 -3.47
CA GLY A 128 4.06 -14.49 -3.03
C GLY A 128 5.18 -14.90 -3.99
N LYS A 129 6.16 -14.01 -4.19
CA LYS A 129 7.35 -14.29 -4.99
C LYS A 129 8.57 -13.62 -4.39
N ASP A 130 9.56 -14.42 -4.01
CA ASP A 130 10.87 -13.90 -3.65
C ASP A 130 11.72 -13.67 -4.90
N ILE A 131 12.44 -12.55 -4.93
CA ILE A 131 13.37 -12.20 -6.00
C ILE A 131 14.75 -11.83 -5.42
N PRO A 132 15.84 -12.17 -6.14
CA PRO A 132 17.18 -11.75 -5.73
C PRO A 132 17.39 -10.26 -5.96
N VAL A 133 18.13 -9.62 -5.05
CA VAL A 133 18.60 -8.23 -5.17
C VAL A 133 20.07 -8.15 -4.77
N ALA A 134 20.72 -7.02 -5.04
CA ALA A 134 22.10 -6.82 -4.61
C ALA A 134 22.21 -6.94 -3.07
N GLY A 135 22.99 -7.91 -2.60
CA GLY A 135 23.20 -8.16 -1.18
C GLY A 135 22.00 -8.75 -0.42
N GLY A 136 21.04 -9.40 -1.10
CA GLY A 136 19.94 -10.08 -0.43
C GLY A 136 18.83 -10.59 -1.34
N GLN A 137 17.64 -10.71 -0.77
CA GLN A 137 16.39 -10.98 -1.49
C GLN A 137 15.29 -10.07 -0.94
N ILE A 138 14.27 -9.80 -1.76
CA ILE A 138 13.04 -9.12 -1.33
C ILE A 138 11.83 -9.95 -1.72
N HIS A 139 10.73 -9.72 -1.01
CA HIS A 139 9.45 -10.38 -1.27
C HIS A 139 8.53 -9.48 -2.10
N LEU A 140 7.84 -10.07 -3.06
CA LEU A 140 6.76 -9.46 -3.81
C LEU A 140 5.44 -10.15 -3.44
N ARG A 141 4.42 -9.36 -3.10
CA ARG A 141 3.04 -9.86 -3.00
C ARG A 141 2.27 -9.42 -4.23
N ILE A 142 1.72 -10.39 -4.94
CA ILE A 142 1.10 -10.20 -6.25
C ILE A 142 -0.39 -10.43 -6.12
N TYR A 143 -1.17 -9.41 -6.46
CA TYR A 143 -2.63 -9.45 -6.52
C TYR A 143 -3.07 -9.56 -7.97
N THR A 144 -3.83 -10.61 -8.31
CA THR A 144 -4.30 -10.87 -9.68
C THR A 144 -5.83 -10.85 -9.73
N PRO A 145 -6.47 -10.03 -10.58
CA PRO A 145 -7.93 -10.00 -10.68
C PRO A 145 -8.54 -11.34 -11.13
N LYS A 146 -9.71 -11.67 -10.57
CA LYS A 146 -10.46 -12.91 -10.87
C LYS A 146 -11.38 -12.82 -12.09
N THR A 147 -11.33 -11.75 -12.88
CA THR A 147 -12.27 -11.51 -14.01
C THR A 147 -12.01 -12.39 -15.24
N GLY A 148 -10.98 -13.24 -15.21
CA GLY A 148 -10.73 -14.26 -16.24
C GLY A 148 -10.06 -13.76 -17.53
N LYS A 149 -9.46 -12.56 -17.53
CA LYS A 149 -8.72 -12.06 -18.71
C LYS A 149 -7.40 -12.82 -18.92
N ASP A 150 -6.97 -12.87 -20.17
CA ASP A 150 -5.71 -13.49 -20.58
C ASP A 150 -4.48 -12.69 -20.13
N ALA A 151 -4.56 -11.36 -20.20
CA ALA A 151 -3.52 -10.44 -19.74
C ALA A 151 -4.15 -9.17 -19.14
N TYR A 152 -3.61 -8.74 -17.99
CA TYR A 152 -4.00 -7.53 -17.29
C TYR A 152 -2.90 -6.48 -17.38
N PRO A 153 -3.21 -5.17 -17.40
CA PRO A 153 -2.20 -4.17 -17.10
C PRO A 153 -1.56 -4.43 -15.72
N VAL A 154 -0.35 -3.93 -15.51
CA VAL A 154 0.41 -4.18 -14.28
C VAL A 154 0.67 -2.86 -13.55
N ILE A 155 0.51 -2.88 -12.24
CA ILE A 155 0.91 -1.81 -11.33
C ILE A 155 2.02 -2.37 -10.45
N VAL A 156 3.19 -1.75 -10.45
CA VAL A 156 4.20 -1.99 -9.40
C VAL A 156 3.94 -0.99 -8.29
N TYR A 157 3.69 -1.51 -7.09
CA TYR A 157 3.23 -0.75 -5.95
C TYR A 157 4.30 -0.69 -4.86
N TYR A 158 4.61 0.52 -4.40
CA TYR A 158 5.56 0.76 -3.32
C TYR A 158 4.84 1.36 -2.10
N HIS A 159 4.92 0.66 -0.97
CA HIS A 159 4.32 1.13 0.27
C HIS A 159 5.08 2.32 0.87
N GLY A 160 4.41 3.10 1.71
CA GLY A 160 5.00 4.21 2.46
C GLY A 160 5.69 3.77 3.75
N GLY A 161 5.67 4.63 4.77
CA GLY A 161 6.35 4.38 6.05
C GLY A 161 7.75 4.98 6.17
N GLY A 162 8.05 6.06 5.44
CA GLY A 162 9.29 6.83 5.59
C GLY A 162 10.58 6.01 5.39
N TRP A 163 10.50 4.92 4.61
CA TRP A 163 11.55 3.91 4.42
C TRP A 163 12.00 3.15 5.68
N VAL A 164 11.29 3.30 6.80
CA VAL A 164 11.71 2.78 8.11
C VAL A 164 10.66 1.84 8.72
N ILE A 165 9.38 2.16 8.55
CA ILE A 165 8.24 1.43 9.15
C ILE A 165 7.28 0.91 8.07
N ALA A 166 6.21 0.24 8.53
CA ALA A 166 5.16 -0.37 7.73
C ALA A 166 5.64 -1.53 6.85
N ASP A 167 4.69 -2.26 6.28
CA ASP A 167 4.94 -3.41 5.44
C ASP A 167 3.81 -3.62 4.41
N LEU A 168 3.85 -4.77 3.75
CA LEU A 168 2.81 -5.20 2.80
C LEU A 168 1.41 -5.33 3.43
N ASN A 169 1.32 -5.59 4.74
CA ASN A 169 0.05 -5.71 5.45
C ASN A 169 -0.53 -4.33 5.76
N THR A 170 0.29 -3.38 6.22
CA THR A 170 -0.13 -2.00 6.49
C THR A 170 -0.79 -1.36 5.26
N TYR A 171 -0.24 -1.61 4.06
CA TYR A 171 -0.75 -1.05 2.79
C TYR A 171 -1.57 -2.04 1.95
N ASN A 172 -2.02 -3.16 2.55
CA ASN A 172 -2.78 -4.18 1.82
C ASN A 172 -4.07 -3.59 1.20
N ALA A 173 -4.79 -2.74 1.94
CA ALA A 173 -6.05 -2.17 1.49
C ALA A 173 -5.90 -1.35 0.21
N SER A 174 -4.84 -0.55 0.09
CA SER A 174 -4.53 0.22 -1.13
C SER A 174 -4.16 -0.69 -2.29
N ALA A 175 -3.20 -1.60 -2.10
CA ALA A 175 -2.73 -2.48 -3.17
C ALA A 175 -3.84 -3.38 -3.71
N GLN A 176 -4.62 -3.99 -2.82
CA GLN A 176 -5.77 -4.82 -3.16
C GLN A 176 -6.91 -4.00 -3.79
N GLY A 177 -7.19 -2.81 -3.23
CA GLY A 177 -8.19 -1.89 -3.75
C GLY A 177 -7.90 -1.47 -5.20
N LEU A 178 -6.64 -1.14 -5.50
CA LEU A 178 -6.20 -0.80 -6.85
C LEU A 178 -6.29 -1.99 -7.80
N ALA A 179 -5.86 -3.19 -7.38
CA ALA A 179 -5.97 -4.40 -8.21
C ALA A 179 -7.42 -4.68 -8.62
N ASN A 180 -8.34 -4.59 -7.65
CA ASN A 180 -9.78 -4.77 -7.87
C ASN A 180 -10.36 -3.69 -8.80
N GLN A 181 -10.10 -2.42 -8.51
CA GLN A 181 -10.78 -1.31 -9.19
C GLN A 181 -10.20 -1.01 -10.58
N ALA A 182 -8.88 -1.11 -10.74
CA ALA A 182 -8.20 -0.91 -12.01
C ALA A 182 -8.28 -2.14 -12.92
N GLU A 183 -8.69 -3.30 -12.40
CA GLU A 183 -8.56 -4.61 -13.05
C GLU A 183 -7.13 -4.82 -13.57
N ALA A 184 -6.16 -4.60 -12.68
CA ALA A 184 -4.74 -4.68 -12.96
C ALA A 184 -4.08 -5.68 -12.01
N VAL A 185 -3.03 -6.36 -12.47
CA VAL A 185 -2.13 -7.09 -11.57
C VAL A 185 -1.37 -6.07 -10.74
N VAL A 186 -1.38 -6.19 -9.42
CA VAL A 186 -0.58 -5.33 -8.53
C VAL A 186 0.57 -6.13 -7.94
N VAL A 187 1.80 -5.70 -8.19
CA VAL A 187 3.04 -6.25 -7.61
C VAL A 187 3.46 -5.33 -6.46
N SER A 188 3.09 -5.67 -5.23
CA SER A 188 3.44 -4.92 -4.02
C SER A 188 4.82 -5.35 -3.49
N VAL A 189 5.73 -4.38 -3.35
CA VAL A 189 7.17 -4.64 -3.14
C VAL A 189 7.55 -4.44 -1.66
N ALA A 190 8.08 -5.48 -1.02
CA ALA A 190 8.66 -5.40 0.33
C ALA A 190 10.16 -5.05 0.25
N TYR A 191 10.45 -3.79 -0.11
CA TYR A 191 11.82 -3.29 -0.16
C TYR A 191 12.47 -3.28 1.23
N ARG A 192 13.80 -3.41 1.30
CA ARG A 192 14.50 -3.37 2.59
C ARG A 192 14.52 -1.95 3.17
N GLN A 193 14.39 -1.87 4.48
CA GLN A 193 14.16 -0.63 5.22
C GLN A 193 15.36 -0.20 6.07
N ALA A 194 15.43 1.10 6.33
CA ALA A 194 16.37 1.67 7.28
C ALA A 194 15.92 1.49 8.73
N PRO A 195 16.84 1.58 9.70
CA PRO A 195 18.27 1.90 9.57
C PRO A 195 19.16 0.71 9.17
N GLU A 196 18.62 -0.51 9.11
CA GLU A 196 19.38 -1.71 8.73
C GLU A 196 19.91 -1.61 7.29
N HIS A 197 19.10 -1.01 6.41
CA HIS A 197 19.40 -0.79 5.01
C HIS A 197 19.12 0.67 4.63
N LYS A 198 20.11 1.53 4.85
CA LYS A 198 20.05 2.97 4.54
C LYS A 198 20.00 3.26 3.04
N PHE A 199 19.76 4.52 2.68
CA PHE A 199 19.86 4.99 1.31
C PHE A 199 21.17 4.51 0.65
N PRO A 200 21.18 4.05 -0.63
CA PRO A 200 20.06 3.94 -1.56
C PRO A 200 19.42 2.53 -1.63
N THR A 201 19.45 1.72 -0.57
CA THR A 201 19.00 0.32 -0.67
C THR A 201 17.54 0.19 -1.08
N ALA A 202 16.60 0.92 -0.47
CA ALA A 202 15.19 0.85 -0.85
C ALA A 202 14.97 1.24 -2.32
N HIS A 203 15.65 2.29 -2.81
CA HIS A 203 15.62 2.71 -4.22
C HIS A 203 16.10 1.61 -5.18
N ASN A 204 17.21 0.96 -4.84
CA ASN A 204 17.77 -0.13 -5.63
C ASN A 204 16.88 -1.38 -5.62
N ASP A 205 16.31 -1.73 -4.46
CA ASP A 205 15.39 -2.86 -4.31
C ASP A 205 14.10 -2.63 -5.12
N SER A 206 13.53 -1.43 -5.04
CA SER A 206 12.37 -1.03 -5.83
C SER A 206 12.63 -1.07 -7.33
N TYR A 207 13.79 -0.60 -7.78
CA TYR A 207 14.18 -0.69 -9.19
C TYR A 207 14.37 -2.15 -9.64
N ALA A 208 14.97 -3.01 -8.80
CA ALA A 208 15.12 -4.42 -9.11
C ALA A 208 13.76 -5.14 -9.21
N ALA A 209 12.79 -4.78 -8.36
CA ALA A 209 11.42 -5.27 -8.47
C ALA A 209 10.76 -4.83 -9.78
N TYR A 210 10.93 -3.57 -10.18
CA TYR A 210 10.43 -3.08 -11.47
C TYR A 210 11.04 -3.84 -12.65
N GLU A 211 12.37 -4.01 -12.66
CA GLU A 211 13.08 -4.75 -13.68
C GLU A 211 12.60 -6.21 -13.75
N TRP A 212 12.38 -6.84 -12.59
CA TRP A 212 11.78 -8.16 -12.53
C TRP A 212 10.39 -8.18 -13.13
N THR A 213 9.52 -7.22 -12.80
CA THR A 213 8.16 -7.14 -13.33
C THR A 213 8.16 -6.97 -14.85
N VAL A 214 8.97 -6.06 -15.41
CA VAL A 214 9.08 -5.89 -16.87
C VAL A 214 9.44 -7.21 -17.56
N LYS A 215 10.38 -7.98 -16.99
CA LYS A 215 10.85 -9.24 -17.55
C LYS A 215 9.89 -10.42 -17.35
N ASN A 216 9.03 -10.36 -16.32
CA ASN A 216 8.22 -11.50 -15.88
C ASN A 216 6.70 -11.25 -15.92
N ALA A 217 6.23 -10.09 -16.41
CA ALA A 217 4.81 -9.73 -16.41
C ALA A 217 3.90 -10.85 -16.95
N ALA A 218 4.26 -11.45 -18.09
CA ALA A 218 3.48 -12.54 -18.68
C ALA A 218 3.30 -13.74 -17.73
N SER A 219 4.32 -14.06 -16.91
CA SER A 219 4.26 -15.18 -15.96
C SER A 219 3.27 -14.95 -14.81
N ILE A 220 2.85 -13.69 -14.59
CA ILE A 220 1.90 -13.29 -13.55
C ILE A 220 0.56 -12.81 -14.14
N LYS A 221 0.26 -13.20 -15.39
CA LYS A 221 -0.89 -12.73 -16.21
C LYS A 221 -0.89 -11.22 -16.47
N GLY A 222 0.28 -10.58 -16.37
CA GLY A 222 0.48 -9.17 -16.68
C GLY A 222 0.87 -8.94 -18.14
N ASP A 223 0.41 -7.84 -18.73
CA ASP A 223 0.86 -7.32 -20.01
C ASP A 223 2.15 -6.50 -19.79
N PRO A 224 3.31 -6.94 -20.32
CA PRO A 224 4.57 -6.22 -20.15
C PRO A 224 4.56 -4.82 -20.77
N LYS A 225 3.66 -4.51 -21.71
CA LYS A 225 3.61 -3.19 -22.37
C LYS A 225 2.87 -2.14 -21.55
N HIS A 226 2.00 -2.57 -20.62
CA HIS A 226 1.13 -1.68 -19.86
C HIS A 226 1.46 -1.73 -18.38
N ILE A 227 2.65 -1.22 -18.01
CA ILE A 227 3.12 -1.18 -16.63
C ILE A 227 3.08 0.25 -16.10
N ALA A 228 2.36 0.47 -15.01
CA ALA A 228 2.36 1.72 -14.26
C ALA A 228 3.06 1.55 -12.90
N LEU A 229 3.51 2.66 -12.32
CA LEU A 229 4.02 2.70 -10.95
C LEU A 229 3.03 3.42 -10.04
N VAL A 230 2.83 2.91 -8.83
CA VAL A 230 2.05 3.58 -7.81
C VAL A 230 2.82 3.54 -6.50
N GLY A 231 2.80 4.63 -5.75
CA GLY A 231 3.33 4.59 -4.41
C GLY A 231 2.80 5.70 -3.52
N GLU A 232 2.84 5.43 -2.22
CA GLU A 232 2.34 6.31 -1.18
C GLU A 232 3.49 6.84 -0.31
N SER A 233 3.55 8.15 -0.04
CA SER A 233 4.56 8.75 0.84
C SER A 233 5.99 8.46 0.35
N ALA A 234 6.82 7.79 1.16
CA ALA A 234 8.12 7.24 0.74
C ALA A 234 8.02 6.31 -0.48
N GLY A 235 6.93 5.57 -0.63
CA GLY A 235 6.63 4.78 -1.82
C GLY A 235 6.37 5.64 -3.05
N GLY A 236 5.75 6.82 -2.88
CA GLY A 236 5.59 7.81 -3.96
C GLY A 236 6.95 8.33 -4.43
N ASN A 237 7.87 8.55 -3.48
CA ASN A 237 9.26 8.86 -3.83
C ASN A 237 9.93 7.75 -4.64
N LEU A 238 9.77 6.49 -4.20
CA LEU A 238 10.32 5.33 -4.88
C LEU A 238 9.74 5.17 -6.29
N ALA A 239 8.44 5.36 -6.49
CA ALA A 239 7.81 5.29 -7.82
C ALA A 239 8.43 6.31 -8.80
N ALA A 240 8.59 7.57 -8.38
CA ALA A 240 9.22 8.59 -9.20
C ALA A 240 10.70 8.30 -9.48
N SER A 241 11.44 7.89 -8.45
CA SER A 241 12.85 7.54 -8.58
C SER A 241 13.08 6.34 -9.50
N VAL A 242 12.23 5.30 -9.42
CA VAL A 242 12.30 4.15 -10.33
C VAL A 242 12.03 4.57 -11.77
N SER A 243 11.09 5.47 -12.02
CA SER A 243 10.86 6.03 -13.36
C SER A 243 12.11 6.75 -13.89
N MET A 244 12.78 7.54 -13.05
CA MET A 244 14.05 8.19 -13.40
C MET A 244 15.16 7.17 -13.68
N MET A 245 15.32 6.16 -12.83
CA MET A 245 16.30 5.10 -13.01
C MET A 245 16.04 4.30 -14.29
N ALA A 246 14.77 4.02 -14.60
CA ALA A 246 14.38 3.32 -15.83
C ALA A 246 14.76 4.14 -17.07
N ARG A 247 14.46 5.44 -17.08
CA ARG A 247 14.88 6.38 -18.14
C ARG A 247 16.39 6.35 -18.31
N ASP A 248 17.13 6.57 -17.22
CA ASP A 248 18.57 6.79 -17.25
C ASP A 248 19.34 5.52 -17.62
N LYS A 249 18.77 4.34 -17.36
CA LYS A 249 19.33 3.03 -17.71
C LYS A 249 18.81 2.46 -19.03
N GLY A 250 17.96 3.18 -19.75
CA GLY A 250 17.39 2.71 -21.02
C GLY A 250 16.47 1.50 -20.88
N MET A 251 15.87 1.30 -19.71
CA MET A 251 14.81 0.31 -19.54
C MET A 251 13.51 0.80 -20.18
N GLN A 252 12.60 -0.14 -20.46
CA GLN A 252 11.23 0.23 -20.77
C GLN A 252 10.70 1.17 -19.67
N LEU A 253 10.13 2.31 -20.07
CA LEU A 253 9.51 3.23 -19.14
C LEU A 253 8.14 2.72 -18.70
N PRO A 254 7.72 2.97 -17.45
CA PRO A 254 6.32 2.80 -17.09
C PRO A 254 5.48 3.79 -17.90
N ILE A 255 4.24 3.43 -18.22
CA ILE A 255 3.37 4.27 -19.05
C ILE A 255 2.71 5.41 -18.25
N HIS A 256 2.63 5.23 -16.93
CA HIS A 256 2.05 6.19 -15.99
C HIS A 256 2.63 5.99 -14.59
N GLN A 257 2.63 7.05 -13.79
CA GLN A 257 2.92 6.96 -12.36
C GLN A 257 1.88 7.71 -11.52
N VAL A 258 1.43 7.09 -10.42
CA VAL A 258 0.57 7.73 -9.42
C VAL A 258 1.36 7.91 -8.13
N LEU A 259 1.55 9.16 -7.73
CA LEU A 259 2.33 9.56 -6.57
C LEU A 259 1.37 10.11 -5.52
N VAL A 260 1.05 9.29 -4.52
CA VAL A 260 0.16 9.69 -3.43
C VAL A 260 1.00 10.31 -2.32
N TYR A 261 0.77 11.59 -2.04
CA TYR A 261 1.47 12.47 -1.10
C TYR A 261 2.97 12.17 -1.01
N PRO A 262 3.71 12.23 -2.15
CA PRO A 262 5.07 11.73 -2.20
C PRO A 262 6.00 12.55 -1.32
N ILE A 263 6.99 11.89 -0.72
CA ILE A 263 8.20 12.60 -0.29
C ILE A 263 8.93 13.06 -1.56
N ALA A 264 9.05 14.36 -1.76
CA ALA A 264 9.60 14.97 -2.97
C ALA A 264 10.78 15.93 -2.70
N GLY A 265 11.04 16.27 -1.44
CA GLY A 265 12.09 17.20 -1.06
C GLY A 265 12.77 16.85 0.26
N TYR A 266 13.86 17.56 0.54
CA TYR A 266 14.55 17.55 1.83
C TYR A 266 14.73 18.99 2.34
N ASP A 267 13.65 19.77 2.34
CA ASP A 267 13.60 21.12 2.90
C ASP A 267 12.44 21.25 3.89
N PHE A 268 12.77 21.29 5.18
CA PHE A 268 11.80 21.44 6.27
C PHE A 268 11.28 22.87 6.45
N ASN A 269 11.64 23.81 5.57
CA ASN A 269 11.21 25.21 5.65
C ASN A 269 10.03 25.56 4.74
N THR A 270 9.49 24.60 4.00
CA THR A 270 8.29 24.81 3.17
C THR A 270 7.09 25.20 4.04
N PRO A 271 6.09 25.91 3.49
CA PRO A 271 4.91 26.32 4.24
C PRO A 271 4.22 25.15 4.96
N SER A 272 3.99 24.03 4.28
CA SER A 272 3.33 22.86 4.89
C SER A 272 4.13 22.24 6.03
N TYR A 273 5.46 22.19 5.95
CA TYR A 273 6.29 21.74 7.09
C TYR A 273 6.18 22.67 8.30
N LYS A 274 6.11 24.00 8.10
CA LYS A 274 5.94 24.95 9.21
C LYS A 274 4.56 24.86 9.87
N GLU A 275 3.54 24.48 9.10
CA GLU A 275 2.16 24.30 9.59
C GLU A 275 1.96 22.95 10.31
N SER A 276 2.88 21.99 10.14
CA SER A 276 2.67 20.57 10.46
C SER A 276 3.47 20.06 11.67
N ASP A 277 3.79 20.93 12.63
CA ASP A 277 4.52 20.52 13.84
C ASP A 277 3.71 19.55 14.72
N SER A 278 2.40 19.77 14.80
CA SER A 278 1.49 19.01 15.69
C SER A 278 0.59 18.01 14.96
N THR A 279 0.59 18.02 13.63
CA THR A 279 -0.30 17.18 12.80
C THR A 279 -0.10 15.70 13.07
N LYS A 280 -1.15 14.93 12.78
CA LYS A 280 -1.18 13.47 12.90
C LYS A 280 -1.79 12.89 11.61
N PRO A 281 -1.37 11.69 11.18
CA PRO A 281 -0.35 10.84 11.80
C PRO A 281 1.08 11.32 11.55
N LEU A 282 1.30 12.14 10.52
CA LEU A 282 2.62 12.65 10.14
C LEU A 282 2.82 14.09 10.64
N SER A 283 3.99 14.36 11.21
CA SER A 283 4.44 15.70 11.59
C SER A 283 5.83 16.01 11.05
N THR A 284 6.22 17.29 11.10
CA THR A 284 7.57 17.76 10.76
C THR A 284 8.65 17.07 11.59
N GLY A 285 8.40 16.88 12.89
CA GLY A 285 9.31 16.13 13.76
C GLY A 285 9.47 14.68 13.34
N LEU A 286 8.38 14.02 12.93
CA LEU A 286 8.42 12.64 12.47
C LEU A 286 9.17 12.49 11.13
N MET A 287 9.00 13.45 10.21
CA MET A 287 9.77 13.47 8.97
C MET A 287 11.28 13.63 9.20
N LYS A 288 11.68 14.50 10.13
CA LYS A 288 13.09 14.65 10.52
C LYS A 288 13.66 13.31 11.04
N TRP A 289 12.90 12.59 11.86
CA TRP A 289 13.28 11.28 12.36
C TRP A 289 13.42 10.24 11.24
N PHE A 290 12.49 10.20 10.28
CA PHE A 290 12.61 9.31 9.12
C PHE A 290 13.89 9.56 8.32
N PHE A 291 14.20 10.82 8.01
CA PHE A 291 15.43 11.16 7.31
C PHE A 291 16.70 10.85 8.12
N GLU A 292 16.69 11.06 9.43
CA GLU A 292 17.80 10.69 10.32
C GLU A 292 18.10 9.18 10.25
N LYS A 293 17.06 8.34 10.26
CA LYS A 293 17.22 6.88 10.15
C LYS A 293 17.62 6.45 8.75
N TYR A 294 17.06 7.08 7.71
CA TYR A 294 17.20 6.65 6.33
C TYR A 294 18.52 7.06 5.67
N LEU A 295 18.97 8.29 5.87
CA LEU A 295 20.14 8.82 5.19
C LEU A 295 21.45 8.34 5.85
N ASN A 296 22.52 8.15 5.06
CA ASN A 296 23.86 7.93 5.63
C ASN A 296 24.43 9.24 6.16
N SER A 297 24.13 10.35 5.48
CA SER A 297 24.47 11.70 5.91
C SER A 297 23.44 12.70 5.38
N PRO A 298 23.31 13.91 5.96
CA PRO A 298 22.42 14.96 5.44
C PRO A 298 22.70 15.34 3.97
N ALA A 299 23.91 15.07 3.45
CA ALA A 299 24.23 15.32 2.04
C ALA A 299 23.42 14.44 1.08
N ASP A 300 23.05 13.22 1.50
CA ASP A 300 22.21 12.31 0.72
C ASP A 300 20.84 12.92 0.40
N GLY A 301 20.34 13.81 1.26
CA GLY A 301 19.06 14.50 1.04
C GLY A 301 19.03 15.36 -0.22
N LYS A 302 20.20 15.80 -0.72
CA LYS A 302 20.33 16.54 -1.99
C LYS A 302 20.36 15.62 -3.22
N ASN A 303 20.42 14.30 -3.03
CA ASN A 303 20.42 13.37 -4.15
C ASN A 303 19.08 13.48 -4.91
N PRO A 304 19.08 13.45 -6.25
CA PRO A 304 17.86 13.58 -7.04
C PRO A 304 16.86 12.42 -6.85
N MET A 305 17.28 11.27 -6.30
CA MET A 305 16.38 10.20 -5.89
C MET A 305 15.67 10.48 -4.55
N ILE A 306 16.13 11.47 -3.78
CA ILE A 306 15.45 11.95 -2.57
C ILE A 306 14.70 13.24 -2.88
N SER A 307 15.43 14.27 -3.30
CA SER A 307 14.88 15.58 -3.64
C SER A 307 14.44 15.65 -5.10
N LEU A 308 13.33 14.96 -5.40
CA LEU A 308 12.67 14.94 -6.72
C LEU A 308 12.41 16.34 -7.27
N VAL A 309 12.10 17.32 -6.42
CA VAL A 309 11.86 18.72 -6.81
C VAL A 309 13.07 19.38 -7.50
N THR A 310 14.28 18.83 -7.33
CA THR A 310 15.52 19.31 -7.96
C THR A 310 16.05 18.38 -9.06
N ALA A 311 15.36 17.27 -9.32
CA ALA A 311 15.82 16.25 -10.24
C ALA A 311 15.62 16.67 -11.71
N ASN A 312 16.29 15.96 -12.63
CA ASN A 312 15.93 16.00 -14.03
C ASN A 312 14.64 15.20 -14.25
N LEU A 313 13.52 15.90 -14.49
CA LEU A 313 12.20 15.31 -14.67
C LEU A 313 11.79 15.13 -16.14
N LYS A 314 12.61 15.60 -17.09
CA LYS A 314 12.27 15.52 -18.52
C LYS A 314 12.19 14.07 -19.00
N GLY A 315 11.16 13.76 -19.78
CA GLY A 315 10.96 12.42 -20.33
C GLY A 315 10.49 11.37 -19.31
N LEU A 316 10.04 11.81 -18.13
CA LEU A 316 9.32 10.94 -17.20
C LEU A 316 7.90 10.64 -17.72
N PRO A 317 7.28 9.53 -17.27
CA PRO A 317 5.94 9.18 -17.71
C PRO A 317 4.90 10.18 -17.22
N SER A 318 3.72 10.13 -17.87
CA SER A 318 2.56 10.89 -17.38
C SER A 318 2.32 10.61 -15.90
N THR A 319 2.03 11.66 -15.13
CA THR A 319 2.10 11.61 -13.67
C THR A 319 0.81 12.14 -13.05
N THR A 320 0.25 11.38 -12.10
CA THR A 320 -0.83 11.82 -11.23
C THR A 320 -0.28 12.03 -9.83
N ILE A 321 -0.52 13.19 -9.23
CA ILE A 321 -0.15 13.49 -7.84
C ILE A 321 -1.42 13.72 -7.02
N ILE A 322 -1.54 13.02 -5.90
CA ILE A 322 -2.63 13.18 -4.94
C ILE A 322 -2.05 13.76 -3.65
N ALA A 323 -2.60 14.85 -3.14
CA ALA A 323 -2.12 15.48 -1.91
C ALA A 323 -3.23 15.53 -0.84
N ALA A 324 -2.82 15.47 0.43
CA ALA A 324 -3.70 15.69 1.58
C ALA A 324 -3.55 17.11 2.14
N GLU A 325 -4.59 17.63 2.80
CA GLU A 325 -4.58 18.98 3.39
C GLU A 325 -3.70 19.09 4.62
N TYR A 326 -3.84 18.14 5.55
CA TYR A 326 -3.08 18.10 6.79
C TYR A 326 -1.87 17.19 6.61
N ASP A 327 -0.89 17.70 5.87
CA ASP A 327 0.30 16.95 5.47
C ASP A 327 1.54 17.86 5.34
N PRO A 328 2.65 17.58 6.05
CA PRO A 328 3.89 18.32 5.85
C PRO A 328 4.44 18.24 4.42
N LEU A 329 4.10 17.19 3.66
CA LEU A 329 4.61 16.95 2.31
C LEU A 329 3.81 17.70 1.22
N ARG A 330 2.73 18.39 1.59
CA ARG A 330 1.82 19.06 0.64
C ARG A 330 2.56 20.03 -0.29
N SER A 331 3.37 20.93 0.26
CA SER A 331 4.09 21.93 -0.54
C SER A 331 5.11 21.30 -1.49
N GLU A 332 5.79 20.22 -1.11
CA GLU A 332 6.74 19.57 -2.00
C GLU A 332 6.06 18.72 -3.09
N GLY A 333 4.88 18.16 -2.83
CA GLY A 333 4.03 17.55 -3.85
C GLY A 333 3.56 18.57 -4.90
N GLU A 334 3.17 19.78 -4.48
CA GLU A 334 2.80 20.88 -5.38
C GLU A 334 4.01 21.35 -6.21
N MET A 335 5.15 21.60 -5.58
CA MET A 335 6.39 21.95 -6.28
C MET A 335 6.81 20.89 -7.31
N LEU A 336 6.68 19.60 -6.97
CA LEU A 336 6.96 18.51 -7.89
C LEU A 336 6.00 18.54 -9.09
N SER A 337 4.71 18.78 -8.87
CA SER A 337 3.73 18.92 -9.96
C SER A 337 4.12 20.02 -10.94
N ASP A 338 4.49 21.19 -10.43
CA ASP A 338 4.90 22.32 -11.27
C ASP A 338 6.20 22.04 -12.02
N ASN A 339 7.15 21.38 -11.38
CA ASN A 339 8.43 21.05 -12.02
C ASN A 339 8.28 19.95 -13.09
N LEU A 340 7.37 18.98 -12.91
CA LEU A 340 7.01 18.02 -13.95
C LEU A 340 6.37 18.72 -15.16
N LYS A 341 5.42 19.63 -14.94
CA LYS A 341 4.80 20.42 -16.03
C LYS A 341 5.82 21.26 -16.78
N LYS A 342 6.74 21.93 -16.07
CA LYS A 342 7.85 22.70 -16.68
C LYS A 342 8.82 21.83 -17.47
N ALA A 343 8.89 20.53 -17.17
CA ALA A 343 9.70 19.55 -17.88
C ALA A 343 8.94 18.83 -19.01
N ASP A 344 7.79 19.37 -19.44
CA ASP A 344 6.90 18.84 -20.48
C ASP A 344 6.31 17.46 -20.16
N VAL A 345 6.16 17.12 -18.88
CA VAL A 345 5.50 15.88 -18.44
C VAL A 345 4.00 16.14 -18.22
N SER A 346 3.15 15.36 -18.89
CA SER A 346 1.70 15.38 -18.68
C SER A 346 1.37 15.07 -17.22
N THR A 347 0.95 16.08 -16.47
CA THR A 347 0.82 15.98 -15.01
C THR A 347 -0.54 16.47 -14.51
N THR A 348 -1.22 15.62 -13.74
CA THR A 348 -2.45 15.96 -13.02
C THR A 348 -2.15 16.03 -11.53
N TYR A 349 -2.65 17.06 -10.84
CA TYR A 349 -2.52 17.22 -9.39
C TYR A 349 -3.90 17.40 -8.77
N LYS A 350 -4.19 16.67 -7.69
CA LYS A 350 -5.42 16.82 -6.93
C LYS A 350 -5.15 16.89 -5.44
N HIS A 351 -5.56 17.99 -4.83
CA HIS A 351 -5.51 18.22 -3.40
C HIS A 351 -6.85 17.87 -2.76
N TYR A 352 -6.84 16.97 -1.78
CA TYR A 352 -8.00 16.55 -1.02
C TYR A 352 -8.04 17.29 0.32
N LYS A 353 -9.15 18.01 0.55
CA LYS A 353 -9.43 18.73 1.79
C LYS A 353 -10.00 17.81 2.85
N GLY A 354 -9.85 18.19 4.11
CA GLY A 354 -10.40 17.50 5.27
C GLY A 354 -9.71 16.20 5.65
N VAL A 355 -8.59 15.84 4.99
CA VAL A 355 -7.88 14.57 5.20
C VAL A 355 -6.42 14.76 5.58
N THR A 356 -5.86 13.76 6.26
CA THR A 356 -4.47 13.73 6.72
C THR A 356 -3.57 12.93 5.78
N HIS A 357 -2.26 13.01 5.98
CA HIS A 357 -1.34 11.98 5.48
C HIS A 357 -1.83 10.57 5.86
N GLU A 358 -1.55 9.54 5.05
CA GLU A 358 -2.03 8.15 5.17
C GLU A 358 -3.53 7.90 4.89
N PHE A 359 -4.29 8.87 4.35
CA PHE A 359 -5.73 8.67 4.14
C PHE A 359 -6.08 7.68 3.01
N PHE A 360 -5.20 7.49 2.01
CA PHE A 360 -5.57 6.87 0.73
C PHE A 360 -6.08 5.42 0.87
N GLY A 361 -5.50 4.64 1.78
CA GLY A 361 -5.93 3.25 2.07
C GLY A 361 -7.26 3.13 2.79
N MET A 362 -7.89 4.23 3.22
CA MET A 362 -9.08 4.26 4.07
C MET A 362 -10.41 4.35 3.29
N ALA A 363 -10.43 3.96 2.02
CA ALA A 363 -11.58 4.11 1.12
C ALA A 363 -12.90 3.47 1.61
N ALA A 364 -12.82 2.49 2.52
CA ALA A 364 -14.00 1.88 3.11
C ALA A 364 -14.72 2.79 4.13
N ILE A 365 -14.03 3.77 4.72
CA ILE A 365 -14.57 4.61 5.81
C ILE A 365 -14.40 6.12 5.61
N VAL A 366 -13.42 6.56 4.83
CA VAL A 366 -13.21 7.98 4.49
C VAL A 366 -13.67 8.23 3.06
N PRO A 367 -14.77 8.99 2.82
CA PRO A 367 -15.28 9.28 1.49
C PRO A 367 -14.23 9.90 0.55
N GLU A 368 -13.41 10.80 1.06
CA GLU A 368 -12.33 11.45 0.31
C GLU A 368 -11.26 10.43 -0.14
N ALA A 369 -10.98 9.41 0.68
CA ALA A 369 -10.08 8.31 0.30
C ALA A 369 -10.66 7.48 -0.84
N LYS A 370 -11.98 7.22 -0.80
CA LYS A 370 -12.68 6.53 -1.89
C LYS A 370 -12.63 7.33 -3.19
N GLU A 371 -12.84 8.64 -3.10
CA GLU A 371 -12.70 9.54 -4.25
C GLU A 371 -11.26 9.63 -4.77
N ALA A 372 -10.26 9.60 -3.89
CA ALA A 372 -8.84 9.57 -4.24
C ALA A 372 -8.45 8.28 -4.98
N GLN A 373 -8.89 7.13 -4.47
CA GLN A 373 -8.69 5.86 -5.16
C GLN A 373 -9.40 5.82 -6.51
N GLY A 374 -10.66 6.27 -6.57
CA GLY A 374 -11.41 6.35 -7.84
C GLY A 374 -10.71 7.24 -8.87
N PHE A 375 -10.23 8.41 -8.45
CA PHE A 375 -9.46 9.30 -9.32
C PHE A 375 -8.14 8.66 -9.82
N ALA A 376 -7.37 8.01 -8.93
CA ALA A 376 -6.16 7.29 -9.33
C ALA A 376 -6.47 6.17 -10.34
N VAL A 377 -7.54 5.40 -10.10
CA VAL A 377 -8.00 4.32 -10.98
C VAL A 377 -8.42 4.84 -12.34
N ASP A 378 -9.10 5.98 -12.40
CA ASP A 378 -9.49 6.60 -13.67
C ASP A 378 -8.29 7.03 -14.50
N GLU A 379 -7.28 7.65 -13.87
CA GLU A 379 -6.04 8.04 -14.56
C GLU A 379 -5.24 6.80 -15.02
N LEU A 380 -5.15 5.76 -14.20
CA LEU A 380 -4.55 4.48 -14.56
C LEU A 380 -5.26 3.84 -15.76
N LYS A 381 -6.60 3.73 -15.72
CA LYS A 381 -7.39 3.18 -16.83
C LYS A 381 -7.28 3.99 -18.10
N LYS A 382 -7.15 5.33 -18.02
CA LYS A 382 -6.88 6.18 -19.18
C LYS A 382 -5.51 5.86 -19.78
N ALA A 383 -4.49 5.64 -18.95
CA ALA A 383 -3.15 5.29 -19.42
C ALA A 383 -3.08 3.88 -20.04
N PHE A 384 -3.75 2.89 -19.45
CA PHE A 384 -3.78 1.50 -19.93
C PHE A 384 -4.51 1.30 -21.27
N LYS A 385 -5.18 2.32 -21.79
CA LYS A 385 -5.88 2.28 -23.09
C LYS A 385 -5.04 2.86 -24.24
N ARG A 386 -3.83 3.37 -23.97
CA ARG A 386 -3.00 4.09 -24.93
C ARG A 386 -2.16 3.19 -25.82
#